data_AF-A0A1R4I0V1-F1
#
_entry.id   AF-A0A1R4I0V1-F1
#
_cell.length_a   1.000
_cell.length_b   1.000
_cell.length_c   1.000
_cell.angle_alpha   90.00
_cell.angle_beta   90.00
_cell.angle_gamma   90.00
#
_symmetry.space_group_name_H-M   'P 1'
#
loop_
_entity.id
_entity.type
_entity.pdbx_description
1 polymer ?
#
loop_
_entity_poly.entity_id
_entity_poly.type
_entity_poly.pdbx_seq_one_letter_code
_entity_poly.pdbx_strand_id
1 'polypeptide(L)' 'MPLETILDWLEANYLGDVLEVEVEREQGLVEYEIKLLGPQGQVVEFEFDGHNGQLMKIEGVRINEMRRPQGMTP' A
#
# COMPACT_ATOMS: atom_id res chain seq x y z
N MET A 1 3.52 5.26 -13.10
CA MET A 1 2.18 5.30 -12.45
C MET A 1 2.13 6.49 -11.51
N PRO A 2 1.03 7.26 -11.40
CA PRO A 2 0.88 8.26 -10.35
C PRO A 2 0.75 7.60 -8.97
N LEU A 3 1.41 8.15 -7.95
CA LEU A 3 1.29 7.70 -6.55
C LEU A 3 -0.17 7.72 -6.07
N GLU A 4 -0.93 8.76 -6.44
CA GLU A 4 -2.34 8.91 -6.09
C GLU A 4 -3.18 7.68 -6.49
N THR A 5 -2.94 7.12 -7.67
CA THR A 5 -3.62 5.90 -8.13
C THR A 5 -3.34 4.68 -7.24
N ILE A 6 -2.14 4.59 -6.67
CA ILE A 6 -1.75 3.51 -5.75
C ILE A 6 -2.41 3.73 -4.39
N LEU A 7 -2.47 4.98 -3.91
CA LEU A 7 -3.14 5.33 -2.66
C LEU A 7 -4.65 5.06 -2.74
N ASP A 8 -5.31 5.44 -3.84
CA ASP A 8 -6.73 5.13 -4.07
C ASP A 8 -6.98 3.61 -4.04
N TRP A 9 -6.08 2.84 -4.67
CA TRP A 9 -6.18 1.38 -4.67
C TRP A 9 -5.97 0.81 -3.25
N LEU A 10 -5.00 1.31 -2.49
CA LEU A 10 -4.77 0.89 -1.11
C LEU A 10 -5.99 1.21 -0.23
N GLU A 11 -6.54 2.41 -0.32
CA GLU A 11 -7.74 2.82 0.41
C GLU A 11 -8.93 1.93 0.07
N ALA A 12 -9.12 1.58 -1.20
CA ALA A 12 -10.21 0.72 -1.65
C ALA A 12 -10.08 -0.74 -1.18
N ASN A 13 -8.86 -1.23 -0.92
CA ASN A 13 -8.59 -2.64 -0.62
C ASN A 13 -8.25 -2.91 0.85
N TYR A 14 -7.77 -1.90 1.60
CA TYR A 14 -7.28 -2.05 2.96
C TYR A 14 -7.85 -0.98 3.91
N LEU A 15 -8.08 -1.40 5.15
CA LEU A 15 -8.39 -0.56 6.30
C LEU A 15 -7.08 -0.08 6.92
N GLY A 16 -6.96 1.22 7.12
CA GLY A 16 -5.82 1.83 7.79
C GLY A 16 -5.52 3.21 7.20
N ASP A 17 -4.67 3.94 7.92
CA ASP A 17 -4.21 5.26 7.51
C ASP A 17 -2.78 5.18 6.99
N VAL A 18 -2.44 6.02 6.01
CA VAL A 18 -1.06 6.13 5.51
C VAL A 18 -0.18 6.72 6.60
N LEU A 19 0.83 5.96 7.02
CA LEU A 19 1.83 6.39 7.99
C LEU A 19 3.04 7.03 7.31
N GLU A 20 3.50 6.42 6.21
CA GLU A 20 4.71 6.81 5.51
C GLU A 20 4.59 6.46 4.02
N VAL A 21 5.20 7.31 3.19
CA VAL A 21 5.38 7.09 1.75
C VAL A 21 6.83 7.40 1.41
N GLU A 22 7.53 6.40 0.90
CA GLU A 22 8.90 6.52 0.41
C GLU A 22 8.91 6.29 -1.11
N VAL A 23 9.73 7.08 -1.81
CA VAL A 23 9.95 6.92 -3.25
C VAL A 23 11.40 6.57 -3.45
N GLU A 24 11.65 5.31 -3.73
CA GLU A 24 12.98 4.77 -3.93
C GLU A 24 13.35 4.80 -5.42
N ARG A 25 14.65 4.92 -5.67
CA ARG A 25 15.22 4.89 -7.02
C ARG A 25 16.44 3.98 -7.04
N GLU A 26 16.22 2.71 -7.33
CA GLU A 26 17.30 1.74 -7.45
C GLU A 26 17.53 1.36 -8.92
N GLN A 27 18.77 1.49 -9.39
CA GLN A 27 19.18 1.13 -10.77
C GLN A 27 18.31 1.74 -11.89
N GLY A 28 17.73 2.92 -11.64
CA GLY A 28 16.86 3.62 -12.59
C GLY A 28 15.40 3.17 -12.57
N LEU A 29 15.04 2.20 -11.73
CA LEU A 29 13.68 1.80 -11.43
C LEU A 29 13.15 2.68 -10.30
N VAL A 30 11.88 3.08 -10.40
CA VAL A 30 11.17 3.80 -9.34
C VAL A 30 10.35 2.78 -8.59
N GLU A 31 10.41 2.83 -7.27
CA GLU A 31 9.61 2.01 -6.38
C GLU A 31 8.87 2.90 -5.38
N TYR A 32 7.64 2.50 -5.06
CA TYR A 32 6.84 3.14 -4.03
C TYR A 32 6.71 2.19 -2.85
N GLU A 33 7.21 2.61 -1.70
CA GLU A 33 7.01 1.91 -0.44
C GLU A 33 6.00 2.70 0.40
N ILE A 34 4.90 2.06 0.77
CA ILE A 34 3.80 2.70 1.49
C ILE A 34 3.51 1.90 2.75
N LYS A 35 3.62 2.53 3.92
CA LYS A 35 3.28 1.91 5.20
C LYS A 35 1.90 2.35 5.66
N LEU A 36 1.02 1.39 5.91
CA LEU A 36 -0.31 1.61 6.50
C LEU A 36 -0.32 1.23 7.98
N LEU A 37 -0.95 2.10 8.79
CA LEU A 37 -1.32 1.81 10.17
C LEU A 37 -2.75 1.26 10.21
N GLY A 38 -2.91 -0.03 10.47
CA GLY A 38 -4.20 -0.68 10.61
C GLY A 38 -4.89 -0.36 11.94
N PRO A 39 -6.23 -0.55 12.02
CA PRO A 39 -7.05 -0.16 13.19
C PRO A 39 -6.69 -0.91 14.48
N GLN A 40 -5.95 -2.01 14.39
CA GLN A 40 -5.49 -2.78 15.56
C GLN A 40 -3.99 -2.58 15.85
N GLY A 41 -3.41 -1.45 15.42
CA GLY A 41 -2.00 -1.12 15.58
C GLY A 41 -1.08 -1.94 14.67
N GLN A 42 -1.61 -2.46 13.56
CA GLN A 42 -0.82 -3.18 12.55
C GLN A 42 0.01 -2.17 11.76
N VAL A 43 1.27 -2.50 11.48
CA VAL A 43 2.06 -1.75 10.49
C VAL A 43 2.31 -2.72 9.34
N VAL A 44 1.85 -2.33 8.15
CA VAL A 44 2.00 -3.12 6.93
C VAL A 44 2.59 -2.26 5.85
N GLU A 45 3.66 -2.75 5.26
CA GLU A 45 4.37 -2.16 4.14
C GLU A 45 3.88 -2.78 2.82
N PHE A 46 3.68 -1.94 1.83
CA PHE A 46 3.32 -2.31 0.47
C PHE A 46 4.35 -1.71 -0.49
N GLU A 47 4.99 -2.58 -1.26
CA GLU A 47 5.97 -2.22 -2.29
C GLU A 47 5.32 -2.30 -3.67
N PHE A 48 5.41 -1.23 -4.46
CA PHE A 48 4.84 -1.16 -5.81
C PHE A 48 5.87 -0.73 -6.85
N ASP A 49 5.79 -1.36 -8.03
CA ASP A 49 6.51 -0.90 -9.21
C ASP A 49 6.01 0.50 -9.60
N GLY A 50 6.90 1.49 -9.59
CA GLY A 50 6.55 2.87 -9.87
C GLY A 50 6.25 3.17 -11.34
N HIS A 51 6.62 2.28 -12.27
CA HIS A 51 6.30 2.41 -13.69
C HIS A 51 4.85 2.01 -13.96
N ASN A 52 4.45 0.81 -13.52
CA ASN A 52 3.18 0.19 -13.89
C ASN A 52 2.16 0.05 -12.73
N GLY A 53 2.56 0.34 -11.48
CA GLY A 53 1.70 0.25 -10.29
C GLY A 53 1.46 -1.18 -9.80
N GLN A 54 2.23 -2.17 -10.28
CA GLN A 54 2.11 -3.55 -9.85
C GLN A 54 2.54 -3.67 -8.39
N LEU A 55 1.66 -4.22 -7.55
CA LEU A 55 2.01 -4.62 -6.20
C LEU A 55 3.03 -5.76 -6.27
N MET A 56 4.24 -5.51 -5.78
CA MET A 56 5.36 -6.45 -5.81
C MET A 56 5.42 -7.26 -4.53
N LYS A 57 5.19 -6.60 -3.39
CA LYS A 57 5.37 -7.21 -2.08
C LYS A 57 4.45 -6.59 -1.03
N ILE A 58 4.20 -7.39 -0.02
CA ILE A 58 3.49 -7.00 1.19
C ILE A 58 4.24 -7.58 2.38
N GLU A 59 4.62 -6.74 3.34
CA GLU A 59 5.23 -7.17 4.60
C GLU A 59 4.48 -6.60 5.80
N GLY A 60 4.29 -7.42 6.84
CA GLY A 60 3.64 -7.00 8.08
C GLY A 60 2.82 -8.10 8.74
N VAL A 61 2.20 -7.76 9.87
CA VAL A 61 1.45 -8.72 10.69
C VAL A 61 -0.05 -8.52 10.57
N ARG A 62 -0.81 -9.63 10.59
CA ARG A 62 -2.29 -9.64 10.59
C ARG A 62 -2.92 -8.84 9.44
N ILE A 63 -2.29 -8.78 8.27
CA ILE A 63 -2.83 -8.02 7.12
C ILE A 63 -4.22 -8.47 6.67
N ASN A 64 -4.55 -9.76 6.81
CA ASN A 64 -5.86 -10.25 6.40
C ASN A 64 -7.01 -9.57 7.15
N GLU A 65 -6.78 -9.10 8.38
CA GLU A 65 -7.75 -8.33 9.17
C GLU A 65 -7.87 -6.87 8.70
N MET A 66 -6.92 -6.38 7.90
CA MET A 66 -6.99 -5.07 7.24
C MET A 66 -7.71 -5.12 5.91
N ARG A 67 -7.88 -6.28 5.26
CA ARG A 67 -8.53 -6.33 3.94
C ARG A 67 -9.99 -5.87 4.04
N ARG A 68 -10.37 -4.92 3.18
CA ARG A 68 -11.78 -4.53 3.05
C ARG A 68 -12.58 -5.68 2.41
N PRO A 69 -13.78 -5.98 2.92
CA PRO A 69 -14.68 -6.91 2.26
C PRO A 69 -14.99 -6.41 0.84
N GLN A 70 -14.91 -7.30 -0.16
CA GLN A 70 -15.28 -6.94 -1.53
C GLN A 70 -16.71 -6.38 -1.55
N GLY A 71 -16.88 -5.14 -1.99
CA GLY A 71 -18.17 -4.43 -2.03
C GLY A 71 -18.33 -3.29 -1.02
N MET A 72 -17.37 -3.05 -0.12
CA MET A 72 -17.28 -1.81 0.68
C MET A 72 -16.34 -0.82 0.00
N THR A 73 -16.81 -0.19 -1.06
CA THR A 73 -16.28 1.12 -1.47
C THR A 73 -16.92 2.17 -0.56
N PRO A 74 -16.19 3.17 -0.03
CA PRO A 74 -16.78 4.30 0.68
C PRO A 74 -17.79 5.06 -0.19
#